data_AF-A0A961K815-F1
#
_entry.id   AF-A0A961K815-F1
#
_cell.length_a   1.000
_cell.length_b   1.000
_cell.length_c   1.000
_cell.angle_alpha   90.00
_cell.angle_beta   90.00
_cell.angle_gamma   90.00
#
_symmetry.space_group_name_H-M   'P 1'
#
loop_
_entity.id
_entity.type
_entity.pdbx_description
1 polymer ?
#
loop_
_entity_poly.entity_id
_entity_poly.type
_entity_poly.pdbx_seq_one_letter_code
_entity_poly.pdbx_strand_id
1 'polypeptide(L)' 'MSDDDLRAAVSALLDDLLARPEDRALLQAQLRRKIAEMRAAGIPVGAELLQHEDSGRDDSDGEGGDLFDNMPI' A
#
# COMPACT_ATOMS: atom_id res chain seq x y z
N MET A 1 -21.89 -3.93 -3.19
CA MET A 1 -20.71 -4.82 -3.27
C MET A 1 -20.60 -5.53 -1.93
N SER A 2 -20.34 -6.83 -1.96
CA SER A 2 -20.14 -7.64 -0.75
C SER A 2 -18.68 -7.57 -0.28
N ASP A 3 -18.42 -7.92 0.98
CA ASP A 3 -17.04 -8.05 1.52
C ASP A 3 -16.21 -9.04 0.68
N ASP A 4 -16.81 -10.16 0.30
CA ASP A 4 -16.19 -11.20 -0.52
C ASP A 4 -15.74 -10.67 -1.90
N ASP A 5 -16.57 -9.87 -2.56
CA ASP A 5 -16.25 -9.22 -3.84
C ASP A 5 -15.02 -8.30 -3.73
N LEU A 6 -14.93 -7.53 -2.65
CA LEU A 6 -13.81 -6.61 -2.42
C LEU A 6 -12.51 -7.38 -2.17
N ARG A 7 -12.55 -8.43 -1.37
CA ARG A 7 -11.39 -9.29 -1.11
C ARG A 7 -10.95 -10.05 -2.37
N ALA A 8 -11.89 -10.61 -3.12
CA ALA A 8 -11.60 -11.29 -4.38
C ALA A 8 -10.93 -10.35 -5.39
N ALA A 9 -11.40 -9.10 -5.50
CA ALA A 9 -10.79 -8.10 -6.36
C ALA A 9 -9.37 -7.71 -5.91
N VAL A 10 -9.14 -7.59 -4.60
CA VAL A 10 -7.79 -7.34 -4.05
C VAL A 10 -6.85 -8.50 -4.34
N SER A 11 -7.27 -9.75 -4.12
CA SER A 11 -6.46 -10.93 -4.43
C SER A 11 -6.13 -11.04 -5.91
N ALA A 12 -7.11 -10.74 -6.78
CA ALA A 12 -6.88 -10.71 -8.23
C ALA A 12 -5.85 -9.64 -8.63
N LEU A 13 -5.88 -8.46 -7.99
CA LEU A 13 -4.89 -7.40 -8.23
C LEU A 13 -3.49 -7.80 -7.79
N LEU A 14 -3.35 -8.55 -6.69
CA LEU A 14 -2.06 -9.09 -6.25
C LEU A 14 -1.50 -10.12 -7.24
N ASP A 15 -2.34 -11.00 -7.77
CA ASP A 15 -1.96 -11.99 -8.78
C ASP A 15 -1.54 -11.31 -10.09
N ASP A 16 -2.29 -10.30 -10.55
CA ASP A 16 -1.95 -9.53 -11.75
C ASP A 16 -0.63 -8.76 -11.53
N LEU A 17 -0.34 -8.30 -10.32
CA LEU A 17 0.91 -7.60 -9.98
C LEU A 17 2.13 -8.54 -10.04
N LEU A 18 1.93 -9.84 -9.80
CA LEU A 18 2.93 -10.89 -10.00
C LEU A 18 3.06 -11.28 -11.48
N ALA A 19 1.95 -11.36 -12.20
CA ALA A 19 1.91 -11.77 -13.60
C ALA A 19 2.40 -10.67 -14.56
N ARG A 20 2.16 -9.40 -14.23
CA ARG A 20 2.44 -8.21 -15.05
C ARG A 20 3.18 -7.15 -14.24
N PRO A 21 4.49 -7.35 -13.98
CA PRO A 21 5.29 -6.36 -13.28
C PRO A 21 5.46 -5.05 -14.06
N GLU A 22 5.24 -5.06 -15.38
CA GLU A 22 5.22 -3.85 -16.23
C GLU A 22 4.08 -2.89 -15.86
N ASP A 23 2.93 -3.42 -15.44
CA ASP A 23 1.76 -2.66 -15.00
C ASP A 23 1.75 -2.39 -13.50
N ARG A 24 2.85 -2.71 -12.79
CA ARG A 24 2.93 -2.63 -11.32
C ARG A 24 2.47 -1.28 -10.78
N ALA A 25 2.87 -0.16 -11.38
CA ALA A 25 2.47 1.17 -10.92
C ALA A 25 0.94 1.39 -11.01
N LEU A 26 0.33 0.93 -12.10
CA LEU A 26 -1.11 1.03 -12.33
C LEU A 26 -1.87 0.09 -11.39
N LEU A 27 -1.43 -1.17 -11.28
CA LEU A 27 -2.03 -2.18 -10.42
C LEU A 27 -1.91 -1.82 -8.94
N GLN A 28 -0.77 -1.26 -8.52
CA GLN A 28 -0.56 -0.81 -7.15
C GLN A 28 -1.46 0.40 -6.81
N ALA A 29 -1.66 1.33 -7.75
CA ALA A 29 -2.62 2.43 -7.56
C ALA A 29 -4.07 1.92 -7.42
N GLN A 30 -4.46 0.93 -8.23
CA GLN A 30 -5.77 0.28 -8.14
C GLN A 30 -5.93 -0.48 -6.81
N LEU A 31 -4.89 -1.19 -6.38
CA LEU A 31 -4.85 -1.93 -5.12
C LEU A 31 -5.04 -1.00 -3.92
N ARG A 32 -4.31 0.14 -3.87
CA ARG A 32 -4.47 1.14 -2.81
C ARG A 32 -5.89 1.69 -2.73
N ARG A 33 -6.49 2.00 -3.88
CA ARG A 33 -7.89 2.45 -3.93
C ARG A 33 -8.84 1.39 -3.36
N LYS A 34 -8.65 0.13 -3.72
CA LYS A 34 -9.49 -0.97 -3.27
C LYS A 34 -9.37 -1.22 -1.76
N ILE A 35 -8.16 -1.09 -1.22
CA ILE A 35 -7.90 -1.18 0.22
C ILE A 35 -8.57 -0.03 0.98
N ALA A 36 -8.50 1.20 0.46
CA ALA A 36 -9.18 2.34 1.05
C ALA A 36 -10.71 2.15 1.06
N GLU A 37 -11.28 1.57 0.00
CA GLU A 37 -12.69 1.18 -0.05
C GLU A 37 -13.04 0.11 0.99
N MET A 38 -12.17 -0.90 1.17
CA MET A 38 -12.34 -1.90 2.23
C MET A 38 -12.37 -1.27 3.62
N ARG A 39 -11.44 -0.35 3.92
CA ARG A 39 -11.45 0.40 5.20
C ARG A 39 -12.73 1.22 5.36
N ALA A 40 -13.15 1.93 4.31
CA ALA A 40 -14.37 2.75 4.35
C ALA A 40 -15.63 1.90 4.57
N ALA A 41 -15.63 0.66 4.07
CA ALA A 41 -16.68 -0.32 4.31
C ALA A 41 -16.60 -1.02 5.68
N GLY A 42 -15.59 -0.70 6.51
CA GLY A 42 -15.37 -1.34 7.82
C GLY A 42 -14.81 -2.77 7.73
N ILE A 43 -14.29 -3.17 6.56
CA ILE A 43 -13.69 -4.47 6.34
C ILE A 43 -12.27 -4.45 6.90
N PRO A 44 -11.88 -5.43 7.74
CA PRO A 44 -10.50 -5.52 8.23
C PRO A 44 -9.54 -5.77 7.06
N VAL A 45 -8.58 -4.86 6.91
CA VAL A 45 -7.48 -4.98 5.95
C VAL A 45 -6.31 -5.71 6.61
N GLY A 46 -5.82 -6.78 5.98
CA GLY A 46 -4.67 -7.53 6.47
C GLY A 46 -3.40 -6.69 6.50
N ALA A 47 -2.50 -6.96 7.45
CA ALA A 47 -1.21 -6.25 7.56
C ALA A 47 -0.38 -6.33 6.27
N GLU A 48 -0.49 -7.46 5.55
CA GLU A 48 0.15 -7.67 4.25
C GLU A 48 -0.33 -6.73 3.13
N LEU A 49 -1.54 -6.17 3.26
CA LEU A 49 -2.11 -5.21 2.32
C LEU A 49 -1.76 -3.78 2.70
N LEU A 50 -1.63 -3.49 4.00
CA LEU A 50 -1.23 -2.19 4.52
C LEU A 50 0.16 -1.76 4.04
N GLN A 51 1.09 -2.71 3.91
CA GLN A 51 2.40 -2.46 3.32
C GLN A 51 2.32 -1.97 1.87
N HIS A 52 1.30 -2.35 1.08
CA HIS A 52 1.07 -1.79 -0.26
C HIS A 52 0.46 -0.38 -0.24
N GLU A 53 -0.20 0.03 0.84
CA GLU A 53 -0.61 1.43 1.05
C GLU A 53 0.58 2.33 1.39
N ASP A 54 1.59 1.80 2.07
CA ASP A 54 2.71 2.60 2.60
C ASP A 54 3.95 2.60 1.68
N SER A 55 4.12 1.60 0.82
CA SER A 55 5.28 1.43 -0.08
C SER A 55 5.55 2.60 -1.06
N GLY A 56 4.69 3.63 -1.12
CA GLY A 56 4.98 4.88 -1.82
C GLY A 56 5.78 5.90 -1.01
N ARG A 57 6.10 5.60 0.26
CA ARG A 57 6.90 6.42 1.17
C ARG A 57 8.29 5.81 1.48
N ASP A 58 8.56 4.61 0.97
CA ASP A 58 9.86 3.93 1.11
C ASP A 58 10.91 4.45 0.11
N ASP A 59 11.09 5.76 0.07
CA ASP A 59 12.29 6.41 -0.47
C ASP A 59 12.72 7.61 0.39
N SER A 60 12.01 7.93 1.47
CA SER A 60 12.35 9.08 2.33
C SER A 60 11.71 8.98 3.73
N ASP A 61 12.18 8.07 4.58
CA ASP A 61 12.18 8.30 6.03
C ASP A 61 13.10 7.28 6.74
N GLY A 62 14.36 7.67 6.97
CA GLY A 62 14.94 7.44 8.30
C GLY A 62 15.99 6.33 8.48
N GLU A 63 16.96 6.18 7.57
CA GLU A 63 18.35 6.00 8.04
C GLU A 63 18.84 7.45 8.27
N GLY A 64 18.84 8.04 9.46
CA GLY A 64 19.41 7.51 10.69
C GLY A 64 20.74 8.23 10.94
N GLY A 65 20.72 9.55 11.19
CA GLY A 65 21.91 10.33 11.58
C GLY A 65 21.85 11.80 11.18
N ASP A 66 22.15 12.70 12.12
CA ASP A 66 22.75 14.03 11.87
C ASP A 66 21.90 15.25 11.42
N LEU A 67 20.56 15.24 11.41
CA LEU A 67 19.82 16.48 11.09
C LEU A 67 19.58 17.42 12.30
N PHE A 68 19.77 16.94 13.53
CA PHE A 68 19.52 17.73 14.75
C PHE A 68 20.77 18.08 15.57
N ASP A 69 21.98 17.71 15.13
CA ASP A 69 23.22 17.89 15.92
C ASP A 69 23.90 19.27 15.74
N ASN A 70 23.37 20.15 14.89
CA ASN A 70 23.97 21.46 14.64
C ASN A 70 23.01 22.64 14.86
N MET A 71 22.36 22.69 16.03
CA MET A 71 21.82 23.94 16.55
C MET A 71 22.85 24.56 17.50
N PRO A 72 23.47 25.70 17.16
CA PRO A 72 24.46 26.32 18.04
C PRO A 72 23.77 26.83 19.31
N ILE A 73 24.29 26.46 20.48
CA ILE A 73 23.98 27.10 21.77
C ILE A 73 24.74 28.42 21.93
#